data_AF-A0A5C6B0U1-F1
#
_entry.id   AF-A0A5C6B0U1-F1
#
_cell.length_a   1.000
_cell.length_b   1.000
_cell.length_c   1.000
_cell.angle_alpha   90.00
_cell.angle_beta   90.00
_cell.angle_gamma   90.00
#
_symmetry.space_group_name_H-M   'P 1'
#
loop_
_entity.id
_entity.type
_entity.pdbx_description
1 polymer ?
#
loop_
_entity_poly.entity_id
_entity_poly.type
_entity_poly.pdbx_seq_one_letter_code
_entity_poly.pdbx_strand_id
1 'polypeptide(L)'
;MHAIGSAYLIRQAAGAERFDGATVKISRAHESKGVIAIELTERLTGNQIEGDASFLEEYARIAIDRFARNYDVDLRDWNIRVDQFAYHPIDSGPKGTHDAVYNAVSSAFAQWASMTVQLPIEKAEPRDARESPS
;
A
#
# COMPACT_ATOMS: atom_id res chain seq x y z
N MET A 1 2.53 -13.48 -6.46
CA MET A 1 1.64 -13.17 -5.33
C MET A 1 1.67 -11.67 -5.10
N HIS A 2 0.52 -11.02 -4.95
CA HIS A 2 0.45 -9.57 -4.74
C HIS A 2 -0.25 -9.27 -3.41
N ALA A 3 0.25 -8.26 -2.71
CA ALA A 3 -0.41 -7.67 -1.55
C ALA A 3 -0.97 -6.29 -1.93
N ILE A 4 -2.08 -5.90 -1.31
CA ILE A 4 -2.81 -4.68 -1.62
C ILE A 4 -2.96 -3.87 -0.34
N GLY A 5 -2.40 -2.67 -0.34
CA GLY A 5 -2.61 -1.68 0.70
C GLY A 5 -3.48 -0.54 0.19
N SER A 6 -4.29 0.03 1.08
CA SER A 6 -5.02 1.26 0.79
C SER A 6 -5.05 2.15 2.01
N ALA A 7 -5.04 3.46 1.79
CA ALA A 7 -5.20 4.45 2.84
C ALA A 7 -6.07 5.61 2.34
N TYR A 8 -6.89 6.13 3.24
CA TYR A 8 -7.74 7.31 3.00
C TYR A 8 -7.59 8.24 4.18
N LEU A 9 -7.40 9.50 3.87
CA LEU A 9 -7.20 10.56 4.83
C LEU A 9 -8.37 11.52 4.70
N ILE A 10 -9.16 11.60 5.76
CA ILE A 10 -10.20 12.62 5.91
C ILE A 10 -9.64 13.61 6.93
N ARG A 11 -9.48 14.87 6.53
CA ARG A 11 -9.09 15.95 7.44
C ARG A 11 -10.21 16.97 7.53
N GLN A 12 -10.68 17.21 8.74
CA GLN A 12 -11.55 18.35 9.03
C GLN A 12 -10.68 19.61 9.05
N ALA A 13 -10.91 20.51 8.09
CA ALA A 13 -10.36 21.85 8.08
C ALA A 13 -11.49 22.86 8.38
N ALA A 14 -11.13 24.02 8.94
CA ALA A 14 -12.11 25.07 9.16
C ALA A 14 -12.69 25.53 7.81
N GLY A 15 -13.94 25.12 7.53
CA GLY A 15 -14.68 25.47 6.31
C GLY A 15 -14.67 24.45 5.17
N ALA A 16 -13.95 23.32 5.26
CA ALA A 16 -13.96 22.26 4.24
C ALA A 16 -13.46 20.90 4.77
N GLU A 17 -13.91 19.81 4.17
CA GLU A 17 -13.32 18.48 4.36
C GLU A 17 -12.25 18.25 3.30
N ARG A 18 -11.05 17.82 3.70
CA ARG A 18 -10.03 17.37 2.76
C ARG A 18 -9.99 15.85 2.66
N PHE A 19 -9.93 15.36 1.43
CA PHE A 19 -9.90 13.94 1.13
C PHE A 19 -8.74 13.60 0.20
N ASP A 20 -7.90 12.67 0.64
CA ASP A 20 -6.85 12.07 -0.17
C ASP A 20 -6.86 10.56 0.07
N GLY A 21 -6.66 9.77 -0.97
CA GLY A 21 -6.51 8.33 -0.82
C GLY A 21 -5.69 7.70 -1.93
N ALA A 22 -5.12 6.54 -1.64
CA ALA A 22 -4.34 5.77 -2.61
C ALA A 22 -4.56 4.26 -2.39
N THR A 23 -4.59 3.51 -3.50
CA THR A 23 -4.45 2.04 -3.51
C THR A 23 -3.10 1.69 -4.09
N VAL A 24 -2.35 0.85 -3.39
CA VAL A 24 -1.05 0.35 -3.83
C VAL A 24 -1.07 -1.16 -3.86
N LYS A 25 -0.55 -1.73 -4.94
CA LYS A 25 -0.27 -3.15 -5.09
C LYS A 25 1.23 -3.36 -5.09
N ILE A 26 1.70 -4.34 -4.33
CA ILE A 26 3.11 -4.72 -4.33
C ILE A 26 3.30 -6.21 -4.56
N SER A 27 4.46 -6.56 -5.09
CA SER A 27 4.96 -7.93 -5.17
C SER A 27 6.48 -7.92 -5.32
N ARG A 28 7.14 -9.02 -4.93
CA ARG A 28 8.54 -9.22 -5.28
C ARG A 28 8.69 -9.32 -6.79
N ALA A 29 9.71 -8.66 -7.32
CA ALA A 29 10.17 -8.85 -8.67
C ALA A 29 10.81 -10.24 -8.78
N HIS A 30 10.47 -10.97 -9.83
CA HIS A 30 11.07 -12.26 -10.14
C HIS A 30 11.86 -12.09 -11.44
N GLU A 31 13.11 -12.57 -11.45
CA GLU A 31 13.96 -12.70 -12.65
C GLU A 31 14.36 -11.38 -13.35
N SER A 32 13.84 -10.23 -12.89
CA SER A 32 14.05 -8.91 -13.47
C SER A 32 14.07 -7.82 -12.40
N LYS A 33 14.54 -6.62 -12.76
CA LYS A 33 14.45 -5.45 -11.89
C LYS A 33 12.99 -5.06 -11.72
N GLY A 34 12.61 -4.78 -10.48
CA GLY A 34 11.30 -4.29 -10.09
C GLY A 34 10.93 -2.97 -10.76
N VAL A 35 9.63 -2.77 -10.95
CA VAL A 35 9.04 -1.61 -11.62
C VAL A 35 8.15 -0.83 -10.66
N ILE A 36 8.30 0.50 -10.65
CA ILE A 36 7.38 1.42 -9.97
C ILE A 36 6.49 2.07 -11.03
N ALA A 37 5.22 1.69 -11.05
CA ALA A 37 4.20 2.25 -11.93
C ALA A 37 3.20 3.08 -11.11
N ILE A 38 2.89 4.28 -11.58
CA ILE A 38 1.90 5.17 -10.95
C ILE A 38 0.84 5.46 -11.99
N GLU A 39 -0.35 4.92 -11.79
CA GLU A 39 -1.50 5.11 -12.67
C GLU A 39 -2.38 6.20 -12.07
N LEU A 40 -2.51 7.32 -12.78
CA LEU A 40 -3.35 8.45 -12.36
C LEU A 40 -4.82 8.15 -12.65
N THR A 41 -5.38 7.16 -11.97
CA THR A 41 -6.77 6.72 -12.14
C THR A 41 -7.61 7.18 -10.94
N GLU A 42 -8.74 7.81 -11.19
CA GLU A 42 -9.67 8.24 -10.15
C GLU A 42 -10.44 7.03 -9.61
N ARG A 43 -10.48 6.90 -8.28
CA ARG A 43 -10.98 5.69 -7.61
C ARG A 43 -12.46 5.41 -7.87
N LEU A 44 -13.30 6.45 -7.87
CA LEU A 44 -14.76 6.30 -7.84
C LEU A 44 -15.33 5.99 -9.23
N THR A 45 -14.76 6.60 -10.25
CA THR A 45 -15.17 6.55 -11.65
C THR A 45 -14.33 5.59 -12.46
N GLY A 46 -13.09 5.30 -12.04
CA GLY A 46 -12.13 4.51 -12.82
C GLY A 46 -11.58 5.24 -14.03
N ASN A 47 -11.91 6.53 -14.19
CA ASN A 47 -11.42 7.34 -15.30
C ASN A 47 -9.99 7.81 -15.04
N GLN A 48 -9.26 8.08 -16.11
CA GLN A 48 -7.98 8.74 -16.00
C GLN A 48 -8.17 10.16 -15.43
N ILE A 49 -7.34 10.54 -14.48
CA ILE A 49 -7.33 11.89 -13.91
C ILE A 49 -6.67 12.79 -14.95
N GLU A 50 -7.47 13.70 -15.50
CA GLU A 50 -7.02 14.73 -16.45
C GLU A 50 -6.87 16.08 -15.74
N GLY A 51 -5.96 16.94 -16.22
CA GLY A 51 -5.74 18.30 -15.70
C GLY A 51 -4.46 18.46 -14.85
N ASP A 52 -4.43 19.48 -13.99
CA ASP A 52 -3.28 19.83 -13.12
C ASP A 52 -3.17 18.91 -11.90
N ALA A 53 -2.99 17.61 -12.15
CA ALA A 53 -2.77 16.58 -11.13
C ALA A 53 -1.33 16.06 -11.16
N SER A 54 -0.40 16.83 -11.74
CA SER A 54 1.01 16.48 -11.88
C SER A 54 1.68 16.15 -10.53
N PHE A 55 1.24 16.83 -9.47
CA PHE A 55 1.71 16.60 -8.12
C PHE A 55 1.38 15.19 -7.59
N LEU A 56 0.35 14.51 -8.13
CA LEU A 56 -0.02 13.18 -7.65
C LEU A 56 1.10 12.19 -7.89
N GLU A 57 1.66 12.18 -9.11
CA GLU A 57 2.76 11.27 -9.45
C GLU A 57 4.02 11.62 -8.65
N GLU A 58 4.39 12.90 -8.63
CA GLU A 58 5.58 13.36 -7.91
C GLU A 58 5.54 12.97 -6.44
N TYR A 59 4.45 13.29 -5.74
CA TYR A 59 4.34 13.04 -4.31
C TYR A 59 4.10 11.56 -3.98
N ALA A 60 3.54 10.78 -4.92
CA ALA A 60 3.53 9.32 -4.81
C ALA A 60 4.95 8.74 -4.88
N ARG A 61 5.81 9.21 -5.80
CA ARG A 61 7.22 8.78 -5.88
C ARG A 61 7.98 9.13 -4.61
N ILE A 62 7.86 10.38 -4.15
CA ILE A 62 8.51 10.83 -2.91
C ILE A 62 8.08 9.96 -1.71
N ALA A 63 6.79 9.60 -1.63
CA ALA A 63 6.27 8.75 -0.57
C ALA A 63 6.85 7.33 -0.62
N ILE A 64 6.96 6.73 -1.81
CA ILE A 64 7.57 5.41 -2.02
C ILE A 64 9.06 5.44 -1.62
N ASP A 65 9.81 6.45 -2.06
CA ASP A 65 11.23 6.61 -1.73
C ASP A 65 11.46 6.85 -0.23
N ARG A 66 10.54 7.57 0.41
CA ARG A 66 10.56 7.76 1.86
C ARG A 66 10.29 6.45 2.60
N PHE A 67 9.29 5.68 2.17
CA PHE A 67 9.03 4.36 2.72
C PHE A 67 10.27 3.47 2.59
N ALA A 68 10.86 3.39 1.39
CA ALA A 68 12.03 2.57 1.12
C ALA A 68 13.20 2.89 2.06
N ARG A 69 13.49 4.18 2.26
CA ARG A 69 14.54 4.62 3.20
C ARG A 69 14.23 4.32 4.66
N ASN A 70 12.98 4.48 5.08
CA ASN A 70 12.57 4.25 6.47
C ASN A 70 12.61 2.76 6.87
N TYR A 71 12.39 1.87 5.91
CA TYR A 71 12.30 0.41 6.15
C TYR A 71 13.48 -0.37 5.54
N ASP A 72 14.51 0.31 5.04
CA ASP A 72 15.69 -0.28 4.37
C ASP A 72 15.30 -1.28 3.26
N VAL A 73 14.36 -0.88 2.41
CA VAL A 73 13.84 -1.70 1.30
C VAL A 73 14.52 -1.31 0.00
N ASP A 74 15.18 -2.26 -0.66
CA ASP A 74 15.69 -2.06 -2.03
C ASP A 74 14.53 -2.13 -3.04
N LEU A 75 14.11 -0.97 -3.54
CA LEU A 75 13.02 -0.85 -4.52
C LEU A 75 13.25 -1.65 -5.81
N ARG A 76 14.50 -1.99 -6.16
CA ARG A 76 14.82 -2.79 -7.35
C ARG A 76 14.31 -4.24 -7.24
N ASP A 77 13.97 -4.69 -6.05
CA ASP A 77 13.42 -6.03 -5.83
C ASP A 77 11.89 -6.06 -5.85
N TRP A 78 11.22 -4.94 -6.12
CA TRP A 78 9.77 -4.81 -5.95
C TRP A 78 9.09 -4.25 -7.18
N ASN A 79 8.00 -4.91 -7.57
CA ASN A 79 6.99 -4.32 -8.42
C ASN A 79 5.99 -3.59 -7.52
N ILE A 80 5.92 -2.27 -7.66
CA ILE A 80 5.01 -1.38 -6.92
C ILE A 80 4.12 -0.68 -7.93
N ARG A 81 2.81 -0.82 -7.77
CA ARG A 81 1.84 -0.13 -8.59
C ARG A 81 0.90 0.70 -7.73
N VAL A 82 0.84 2.00 -7.97
CA VAL A 82 -0.20 2.86 -7.41
C VAL A 82 -1.35 2.84 -8.41
N ASP A 83 -2.42 2.13 -8.08
CA ASP A 83 -3.52 1.80 -9.00
C ASP A 83 -4.54 2.93 -9.13
N GLN A 84 -4.88 3.55 -8.00
CA GLN A 84 -6.03 4.45 -7.89
C GLN A 84 -5.78 5.52 -6.85
N PHE A 85 -6.22 6.73 -7.15
CA PHE A 85 -6.26 7.86 -6.24
C PHE A 85 -7.70 8.23 -5.90
N ALA A 86 -7.95 8.42 -4.62
CA ALA A 86 -9.14 9.10 -4.14
C ALA A 86 -8.79 10.59 -4.08
N TYR A 87 -9.14 11.33 -5.14
CA TYR A 87 -8.66 12.68 -5.43
C TYR A 87 -9.84 13.62 -5.66
N HIS A 88 -9.74 14.84 -5.14
CA HIS A 88 -10.63 15.95 -5.44
C HIS A 88 -9.80 17.18 -5.82
N PRO A 89 -10.09 17.86 -6.95
CA PRO A 89 -9.23 18.94 -7.47
C PRO A 89 -9.00 20.13 -6.54
N ILE A 90 -9.92 20.39 -5.62
CA ILE A 90 -9.85 21.53 -4.70
C ILE A 90 -9.29 21.11 -3.35
N ASP A 91 -9.59 19.89 -2.91
CA ASP A 91 -9.39 19.45 -1.53
C ASP A 91 -8.15 18.60 -1.34
N SER A 92 -7.73 17.89 -2.39
CA SER A 92 -6.51 17.10 -2.39
C SER A 92 -5.30 17.99 -2.57
N GLY A 93 -4.15 17.54 -2.08
CA GLY A 93 -2.92 18.27 -2.28
C GLY A 93 -1.67 17.48 -1.92
N PRO A 94 -0.49 18.07 -2.17
CA PRO A 94 0.77 17.34 -2.14
C PRO A 94 1.04 16.54 -0.87
N LYS A 95 0.85 17.17 0.29
CA LYS A 95 1.04 16.51 1.59
C LYS A 95 0.04 15.37 1.81
N GLY A 96 -1.21 15.56 1.41
CA GLY A 96 -2.27 14.57 1.57
C GLY A 96 -2.01 13.34 0.71
N THR A 97 -1.65 13.55 -0.55
CA THR A 97 -1.25 12.48 -1.47
C THR A 97 -0.01 11.73 -0.97
N HIS A 98 1.04 12.45 -0.55
CA HIS A 98 2.22 11.81 0.05
C HIS A 98 1.84 10.91 1.22
N ASP A 99 1.09 11.44 2.19
CA ASP A 99 0.71 10.71 3.40
C ASP A 99 -0.16 9.49 3.06
N ALA A 100 -1.09 9.64 2.10
CA ALA A 100 -1.95 8.54 1.65
C ALA A 100 -1.14 7.43 0.96
N VAL A 101 -0.25 7.77 0.03
CA VAL A 101 0.59 6.79 -0.67
C VAL A 101 1.55 6.10 0.31
N TYR A 102 2.19 6.85 1.20
CA TYR A 102 3.12 6.27 2.19
C TYR A 102 2.41 5.22 3.06
N ASN A 103 1.20 5.53 3.54
CA ASN A 103 0.42 4.61 4.37
C ASN A 103 -0.08 3.41 3.56
N ALA A 104 -0.49 3.60 2.32
CA ALA A 104 -0.92 2.51 1.44
C ALA A 104 0.25 1.56 1.12
N VAL A 105 1.45 2.06 0.81
CA VAL A 105 2.66 1.25 0.62
C VAL A 105 2.98 0.47 1.90
N SER A 106 2.99 1.15 3.06
CA SER A 106 3.28 0.53 4.35
C SER A 106 2.31 -0.60 4.69
N SER A 107 1.02 -0.39 4.43
CA SER A 107 -0.02 -1.40 4.61
C SER A 107 0.16 -2.60 3.67
N ALA A 108 0.47 -2.35 2.39
CA ALA A 108 0.72 -3.39 1.40
C ALA A 108 1.93 -4.25 1.79
N PHE A 109 3.01 -3.63 2.27
CA PHE A 109 4.22 -4.31 2.74
C PHE A 109 3.96 -5.16 3.98
N ALA A 110 3.23 -4.64 4.97
CA ALA A 110 2.85 -5.40 6.14
C ALA A 110 2.00 -6.63 5.79
N GLN A 111 1.06 -6.49 4.85
CA GLN A 111 0.26 -7.62 4.36
C GLN A 111 1.12 -8.63 3.60
N TRP A 112 2.02 -8.18 2.72
CA TRP A 112 2.92 -9.08 2.00
C TRP A 112 3.77 -9.89 2.99
N ALA A 113 4.35 -9.23 3.98
CA ALA A 113 5.19 -9.87 5.00
C ALA A 113 4.40 -10.95 5.76
N SER A 114 3.16 -10.67 6.19
CA SER A 114 2.35 -11.65 6.91
C SER A 114 1.99 -12.88 6.06
N MET A 115 1.81 -12.72 4.75
CA MET A 115 1.57 -13.84 3.82
C MET A 115 2.80 -14.73 3.66
N THR A 116 4.01 -14.17 3.76
CA THR A 116 5.26 -14.95 3.67
C THR A 116 5.63 -15.67 4.96
N VAL A 117 5.11 -15.23 6.11
CA VAL A 117 5.42 -15.77 7.44
C VAL A 117 4.37 -16.81 7.90
N GLN A 118 3.60 -17.42 6.98
CA GLN A 118 2.74 -18.56 7.34
C GLN A 118 3.60 -19.73 7.84
N LEU A 119 3.79 -19.80 9.16
CA LEU A 119 4.40 -20.91 9.86
C LEU A 119 3.57 -22.18 9.60
N PRO A 120 4.20 -23.36 9.43
CA PRO A 120 3.47 -24.60 9.37
C PRO A 120 2.67 -24.74 10.67
N ILE A 121 1.35 -24.78 10.56
CA ILE A 121 0.50 -25.30 11.63
C ILE A 121 0.81 -26.79 11.66
N GLU A 122 1.81 -27.21 12.43
CA GLU A 122 1.87 -28.59 12.86
C GLU A 122 0.54 -28.83 13.58
N LYS A 123 -0.30 -29.67 12.96
CA LYS A 123 -1.44 -30.26 13.66
C LYS A 123 -0.85 -30.99 14.85
N ALA A 124 -0.88 -30.36 16.02
CA ALA A 124 -0.68 -31.07 17.26
C ALA A 124 -1.79 -32.13 17.31
N GLU A 125 -1.44 -33.36 16.98
CA GLU A 125 -2.33 -34.48 17.21
C GLU A 125 -2.69 -34.46 18.70
N PRO A 126 -3.99 -34.60 19.03
CA PRO A 126 -4.37 -34.70 20.42
C PRO A 126 -3.66 -35.90 21.01
N ARG A 127 -2.70 -35.65 21.91
CA ARG A 127 -2.09 -36.72 22.71
C ARG A 127 -3.24 -37.40 23.45
N ASP A 128 -3.48 -38.64 23.08
CA ASP A 128 -4.54 -39.47 23.62
C ASP A 128 -4.43 -39.44 25.15
N ALA A 129 -5.48 -38.94 25.80
CA ALA A 129 -5.57 -38.86 27.25
C ALA A 129 -5.93 -40.25 27.80
N ARG A 130 -5.03 -41.21 27.60
CA ARG A 130 -5.15 -42.55 28.16
C ARG A 130 -3.78 -43.00 28.61
N GLU A 131 -3.49 -42.72 29.88
CA GLU A 131 -2.81 -43.62 30.79
C GLU A 131 -2.76 -42.93 32.16
N SER A 132 -3.81 -43.16 32.96
CA SER A 132 -3.71 -43.00 34.42
C SER A 132 -3.18 -44.33 34.96
N PRO A 133 -1.98 -44.39 35.54
CA PRO A 133 -1.56 -45.56 36.28
C PRO A 133 -2.12 -45.48 37.71
N SER A 134 -2.81 -46.57 38.06
CA SER A 134 -3.07 -47.14 39.40
C SER A 134 -3.97 -46.35 40.36
#